data_AF-A0A8C3GBY4-F1
#
_entry.id   AF-A0A8C3GBY4-F1
#
_cell.length_a   1.000
_cell.length_b   1.000
_cell.length_c   1.000
_cell.angle_alpha   90.00
_cell.angle_beta   90.00
_cell.angle_gamma   90.00
#
_symmetry.space_group_name_H-M   'P 1'
#
loop_
_entity.id
_entity.type
_entity.pdbx_description
1 polymer ?
#
loop_
_entity_poly.entity_id
_entity_poly.type
_entity_poly.pdbx_seq_one_letter_code
_entity_poly.pdbx_strand_id
1 'polypeptide(L)'
;EKKPVILPLRTWKLSLKNLSKCRLLTLYPSAYRIKRGAYSLIDPTFLHSEEDANLLFEILLAGMQIPGGGHDMQIADEELASLRSVVKLEVICEDVLPKRLSDIRRLTAELARRRRPLSWPDFERTMLTLVYAAQTLARSGSRQQREAWADAVTQLFRVLQKDLTPS
;
A
#
# COMPACT_ATOMS: atom_id res chain seq x y z
N GLU A 1 -21.55 47.07 10.97
CA GLU A 1 -20.09 47.21 11.10
C GLU A 1 -19.55 46.06 11.97
N LYS A 2 -18.97 45.00 11.39
CA LYS A 2 -18.44 43.85 12.15
C LYS A 2 -16.92 43.95 12.20
N LYS A 3 -16.37 44.26 13.37
CA LYS A 3 -14.91 44.25 13.60
C LYS A 3 -14.43 42.79 13.71
N PRO A 4 -13.36 42.39 13.01
CA PRO A 4 -12.81 41.05 13.15
C PRO A 4 -12.09 40.91 14.51
N VAL A 5 -12.43 39.84 15.24
CA VAL A 5 -11.77 39.47 16.49
C VAL A 5 -10.39 38.90 16.15
N ILE A 6 -9.34 39.66 16.42
CA ILE A 6 -7.95 39.20 16.28
C ILE A 6 -7.62 38.38 17.54
N LEU A 7 -7.60 37.05 17.39
CA LEU A 7 -7.18 36.14 18.46
C LEU A 7 -5.65 36.15 18.63
N PRO A 8 -5.13 36.10 19.88
CA PRO A 8 -3.72 36.33 20.17
C PRO A 8 -2.81 35.19 19.69
N LEU A 9 -1.62 35.55 19.19
CA LEU A 9 -0.54 34.69 18.63
C LEU A 9 -0.12 33.47 19.49
N ARG A 10 -0.57 33.38 20.75
CA ARG A 10 -0.30 32.24 21.64
C ARG A 10 -1.14 31.00 21.33
N THR A 11 -2.34 31.16 20.73
CA THR A 11 -3.20 30.03 20.32
C THR A 11 -2.62 29.28 19.11
N TRP A 12 -1.85 29.96 18.26
CA TRP A 12 -1.19 29.35 17.10
C TRP A 12 -0.07 28.39 17.50
N LYS A 13 0.69 28.69 18.55
CA LYS A 13 1.77 27.80 19.06
C LYS A 13 1.25 26.49 19.66
N LEU A 14 0.05 26.48 20.24
CA LEU A 14 -0.60 25.26 20.74
C LEU A 14 -1.18 24.41 19.59
N SER A 15 -1.66 25.06 18.53
CA SER A 15 -2.10 24.37 17.31
C SER A 15 -0.95 23.66 16.59
N LEU A 16 0.22 24.31 16.48
CA LEU A 16 1.43 23.72 15.86
C LEU A 16 2.01 22.53 16.64
N LYS A 17 1.93 22.54 17.97
CA LYS A 17 2.35 21.38 18.79
C LYS A 17 1.40 20.18 18.65
N ASN A 18 0.11 20.41 18.44
CA ASN A 18 -0.86 19.34 18.17
C ASN A 18 -0.81 18.81 16.73
N LEU A 19 -0.44 19.65 15.76
CA LEU A 19 -0.17 19.24 14.37
C LEU A 19 1.07 18.32 14.25
N SER A 20 2.01 18.42 15.19
CA SER A 20 3.17 17.52 15.25
C SER A 20 2.83 16.10 15.73
N LYS A 21 1.67 15.94 16.37
CA LYS A 21 1.16 14.66 16.92
C LYS A 21 0.16 13.97 16.00
N CYS A 22 -0.47 14.74 15.10
CA CYS A 22 -1.15 14.21 13.92
C CYS A 22 -0.16 14.13 12.75
N ARG A 23 0.80 13.21 12.81
CA ARG A 23 1.23 12.61 11.55
C ARG A 23 -0.06 12.06 10.94
N LEU A 24 -0.52 12.63 9.83
CA LEU A 24 -1.44 11.93 8.94
C LEU A 24 -0.85 10.54 8.79
N LEU A 25 -1.51 9.55 9.38
CA LEU A 25 -0.97 8.21 9.53
C LEU A 25 -1.18 7.53 8.18
N THR A 26 -0.38 7.95 7.20
CA THR A 26 -0.42 7.43 5.84
C THR A 26 0.05 5.99 5.89
N LEU A 27 -0.82 5.07 5.47
CA LEU A 27 -0.53 3.63 5.48
C LEU A 27 0.64 3.32 4.54
N TYR A 28 0.68 4.00 3.40
CA TYR A 28 1.71 3.88 2.37
C TYR A 28 2.40 5.23 2.14
N PRO A 29 3.30 5.67 3.03
CA PRO A 29 3.95 6.97 2.89
C PRO A 29 4.82 7.07 1.63
N SER A 30 5.29 5.93 1.09
CA SER A 30 6.08 5.89 -0.14
C SER A 30 5.28 6.28 -1.38
N ALA A 31 3.95 6.14 -1.38
CA ALA A 31 3.08 6.58 -2.49
C ALA A 31 3.19 8.08 -2.78
N TYR A 32 3.62 8.87 -1.79
CA TYR A 32 3.74 10.32 -1.86
C TYR A 32 5.20 10.79 -1.99
N ARG A 33 6.16 9.88 -2.15
CA ARG A 33 7.58 10.22 -2.32
C ARG A 33 7.91 10.35 -3.81
N ILE A 34 8.36 11.52 -4.22
CA ILE A 34 8.87 11.75 -5.58
C ILE A 34 10.25 11.08 -5.70
N LYS A 35 10.37 10.00 -6.48
CA LYS A 35 11.66 9.45 -6.91
C LYS A 35 12.10 10.11 -8.23
N ARG A 36 13.40 10.44 -8.37
CA ARG A 36 13.95 11.00 -9.63
C ARG A 36 13.75 9.97 -10.75
N GLY A 37 13.08 10.36 -11.82
CA GLY A 37 12.83 9.52 -13.00
C GLY A 37 11.36 9.18 -13.27
N ALA A 38 10.50 9.23 -12.24
CA ALA A 38 9.06 8.97 -12.32
C ALA A 38 8.25 10.16 -11.81
N TYR A 39 8.54 11.36 -12.35
CA TYR A 39 7.99 12.63 -11.87
C TYR A 39 6.45 12.78 -12.04
N SER A 40 5.78 11.83 -12.69
CA SER A 40 4.36 11.91 -13.06
C SER A 40 3.41 11.07 -12.20
N LEU A 41 3.88 10.30 -11.23
CA LEU A 41 3.05 9.32 -10.50
C LEU A 41 3.06 9.56 -8.98
N ILE A 42 2.59 10.72 -8.56
CA ILE A 42 2.22 10.91 -7.15
C ILE A 42 0.94 10.10 -6.90
N ASP A 43 0.95 9.26 -5.87
CA ASP A 43 -0.19 8.42 -5.47
C ASP A 43 -0.66 7.45 -6.59
N PRO A 44 0.23 6.60 -7.14
CA PRO A 44 -0.12 5.74 -8.27
C PRO A 44 -1.14 4.66 -7.86
N THR A 45 -2.14 4.48 -8.71
CA THR A 45 -3.17 3.44 -8.62
C THR A 45 -3.31 2.74 -9.97
N PHE A 46 -3.52 1.44 -9.94
CA PHE A 46 -3.76 0.60 -11.09
C PHE A 46 -5.26 0.36 -11.29
N LEU A 47 -6.01 0.18 -10.20
CA LEU A 47 -7.42 -0.17 -10.26
C LEU A 47 -8.30 1.09 -10.36
N HIS A 48 -8.93 1.33 -11.50
CA HIS A 48 -9.90 2.41 -11.69
C HIS A 48 -11.26 1.91 -12.18
N SER A 49 -11.32 0.73 -12.79
CA SER A 49 -12.55 0.12 -13.29
C SER A 49 -12.61 -1.39 -13.06
N GLU A 50 -13.72 -2.00 -13.46
CA GLU A 50 -13.88 -3.46 -13.45
C GLU A 50 -12.92 -4.14 -14.43
N GLU A 51 -12.66 -3.52 -15.59
CA GLU A 51 -11.69 -4.00 -16.57
C GLU A 51 -10.28 -4.03 -15.99
N ASP A 52 -9.87 -3.03 -15.20
CA ASP A 52 -8.59 -3.04 -14.52
C ASP A 52 -8.51 -4.17 -13.48
N ALA A 53 -9.62 -4.47 -12.79
CA ALA A 53 -9.67 -5.57 -11.83
C ALA A 53 -9.56 -6.94 -12.53
N ASN A 54 -10.23 -7.12 -13.66
CA ASN A 54 -10.11 -8.32 -14.49
C ASN A 54 -8.68 -8.48 -15.02
N LEU A 55 -8.07 -7.39 -15.50
CA LEU A 55 -6.69 -7.41 -15.97
C LEU A 55 -5.71 -7.76 -14.85
N LEU A 56 -5.88 -7.20 -13.64
CA LEU A 56 -5.04 -7.56 -12.49
C LEU A 56 -5.17 -9.07 -12.17
N PHE A 57 -6.38 -9.61 -12.23
CA PHE A 57 -6.62 -11.02 -12.00
C PHE A 57 -5.93 -11.90 -13.05
N GLU A 58 -6.00 -11.53 -14.33
CA GLU A 58 -5.28 -12.22 -15.40
C GLU A 58 -3.77 -12.17 -15.20
N ILE A 59 -3.21 -10.99 -14.86
CA ILE A 59 -1.79 -10.81 -14.54
C ILE A 59 -1.37 -11.72 -13.37
N LEU A 60 -2.18 -11.79 -12.31
CA LEU A 60 -1.91 -12.65 -11.16
C LEU A 60 -1.96 -14.14 -11.53
N LEU A 61 -2.93 -14.55 -12.36
CA LEU A 61 -3.04 -15.92 -12.87
C LEU A 61 -1.88 -16.31 -13.80
N ALA A 62 -1.37 -15.36 -14.59
CA ALA A 62 -0.19 -15.53 -15.45
C ALA A 62 1.13 -15.66 -14.67
N GLY A 63 1.07 -15.69 -13.33
CA GLY A 63 2.23 -15.95 -12.48
C GLY A 63 3.06 -14.71 -12.18
N MET A 64 2.44 -13.52 -12.17
CA MET A 64 3.12 -12.28 -11.76
C MET A 64 3.84 -12.47 -10.42
N GLN A 65 5.14 -12.18 -10.38
CA GLN A 65 5.96 -12.20 -9.18
C GLN A 65 6.39 -10.82 -8.76
N ILE A 66 6.27 -10.58 -7.45
CA ILE A 66 6.77 -9.40 -6.77
C ILE A 66 8.02 -9.83 -5.99
N PRO A 67 9.23 -9.57 -6.50
CA PRO A 67 10.44 -9.93 -5.77
C PRO A 67 10.69 -8.97 -4.60
N GLY A 68 11.46 -9.47 -3.63
CA GLY A 68 12.06 -8.63 -2.57
C GLY A 68 13.45 -8.17 -2.99
N GLY A 69 13.98 -7.13 -2.35
CA GLY A 69 15.40 -6.78 -2.49
C GLY A 69 15.77 -5.86 -3.65
N GLY A 70 14.81 -5.16 -4.27
CA GLY A 70 15.08 -4.16 -5.31
C GLY A 70 15.19 -4.74 -6.73
N HIS A 71 14.63 -5.93 -6.95
CA HIS A 71 14.37 -6.45 -8.29
C HIS A 71 13.00 -5.98 -8.78
N ASP A 72 12.85 -5.93 -10.09
CA ASP A 72 11.64 -5.45 -10.76
C ASP A 72 10.53 -6.50 -10.73
N MET A 73 9.28 -6.06 -10.83
CA MET A 73 8.15 -6.98 -10.98
C MET A 73 8.31 -7.83 -12.26
N GLN A 74 7.89 -9.10 -12.19
CA GLN A 74 8.04 -10.04 -13.31
C GLN A 74 6.69 -10.64 -13.69
N ILE A 75 6.38 -10.68 -14.98
CA ILE A 75 5.24 -11.41 -15.55
C ILE A 75 5.83 -12.37 -16.60
N ALA A 76 5.49 -13.66 -16.52
CA ALA A 76 6.04 -14.67 -17.43
C ALA A 76 5.44 -14.58 -18.85
N ASP A 77 4.20 -14.10 -18.94
CA ASP A 77 3.50 -13.86 -20.19
C ASP A 77 4.00 -12.56 -20.85
N GLU A 78 4.59 -12.67 -22.04
CA GLU A 78 5.19 -11.55 -22.77
C GLU A 78 4.14 -10.56 -23.30
N GLU A 79 2.94 -11.04 -23.67
CA GLU A 79 1.86 -10.17 -24.14
C GLU A 79 1.40 -9.29 -22.99
N LEU A 80 1.13 -9.87 -21.82
CA LEU A 80 0.76 -9.13 -20.61
C LEU A 80 1.88 -8.19 -20.14
N ALA A 81 3.14 -8.64 -20.13
CA ALA A 81 4.28 -7.83 -19.73
C ALA A 81 4.47 -6.58 -20.61
N SER A 82 4.05 -6.64 -21.88
CA SER A 82 4.17 -5.53 -22.83
C SER A 82 3.11 -4.43 -22.65
N LEU A 83 2.09 -4.65 -21.83
CA LEU A 83 0.98 -3.72 -21.66
C LEU A 83 1.42 -2.42 -20.97
N ARG A 84 1.04 -1.27 -21.56
CA ARG A 84 1.34 0.04 -20.96
C ARG A 84 0.74 0.23 -19.56
N SER A 85 -0.37 -0.44 -19.27
CA SER A 85 -1.01 -0.42 -17.94
C SER A 85 -0.12 -1.07 -16.87
N VAL A 86 0.68 -2.08 -17.22
CA VAL A 86 1.58 -2.79 -16.31
C VAL A 86 2.69 -1.88 -15.78
N VAL A 87 3.14 -0.88 -16.54
CA VAL A 87 4.13 0.11 -16.09
C VAL A 87 3.70 0.81 -14.79
N LYS A 88 2.40 1.09 -14.61
CA LYS A 88 1.91 1.67 -13.35
C LYS A 88 1.95 0.66 -12.21
N LEU A 89 1.61 -0.59 -12.50
CA LEU A 89 1.62 -1.68 -11.52
C LEU A 89 3.05 -1.96 -11.02
N GLU A 90 4.04 -1.93 -11.92
CA GLU A 90 5.48 -2.00 -11.59
C GLU A 90 5.87 -0.93 -10.57
N VAL A 91 5.54 0.34 -10.85
CA VAL A 91 5.83 1.46 -9.95
C VAL A 91 5.18 1.25 -8.57
N ILE A 92 3.93 0.79 -8.52
CA ILE A 92 3.27 0.49 -7.24
C ILE A 92 4.05 -0.60 -6.51
N CYS A 93 4.31 -1.71 -7.19
CA CYS A 93 5.01 -2.85 -6.65
C CYS A 93 6.41 -2.48 -6.14
N GLU A 94 7.18 -1.70 -6.85
CA GLU A 94 8.59 -1.41 -6.54
C GLU A 94 8.76 -0.23 -5.57
N ASP A 95 8.02 0.86 -5.81
CA ASP A 95 8.25 2.12 -5.12
C ASP A 95 7.32 2.34 -3.93
N VAL A 96 6.12 1.74 -3.96
CA VAL A 96 5.08 2.01 -2.95
C VAL A 96 5.01 0.92 -1.90
N LEU A 97 5.02 -0.36 -2.30
CA LEU A 97 4.76 -1.46 -1.37
C LEU A 97 5.90 -1.65 -0.35
N PRO A 98 5.58 -1.90 0.94
CA PRO A 98 6.58 -2.25 1.93
C PRO A 98 7.19 -3.64 1.62
N LYS A 99 8.51 -3.71 1.52
CA LYS A 99 9.25 -4.96 1.25
C LYS A 99 9.85 -5.63 2.49
N ARG A 100 9.95 -4.91 3.60
CA ARG A 100 10.50 -5.44 4.85
C ARG A 100 9.37 -5.95 5.74
N LEU A 101 9.56 -7.13 6.32
CA LEU A 101 8.60 -7.70 7.28
C LEU A 101 8.31 -6.75 8.45
N SER A 102 9.31 -6.00 8.92
CA SER A 102 9.12 -4.99 9.98
C SER A 102 8.19 -3.85 9.56
N ASP A 103 8.28 -3.41 8.30
CA ASP A 103 7.40 -2.37 7.75
C ASP A 103 5.99 -2.91 7.55
N ILE A 104 5.85 -4.16 7.10
CA ILE A 104 4.55 -4.84 6.96
C ILE A 104 3.89 -5.03 8.33
N ARG A 105 4.63 -5.45 9.35
CA ARG A 105 4.12 -5.57 10.73
C ARG A 105 3.67 -4.23 11.31
N ARG A 106 4.41 -3.15 11.01
CA ARG A 106 3.99 -1.80 11.37
C ARG A 106 2.68 -1.45 10.66
N LEU A 107 2.60 -1.69 9.36
CA LEU A 107 1.40 -1.47 8.56
C LEU A 107 0.20 -2.24 9.13
N THR A 108 0.33 -3.54 9.42
CA THR A 108 -0.79 -4.34 9.95
C THR A 108 -1.24 -3.87 11.33
N ALA A 109 -0.32 -3.41 12.19
CA ALA A 109 -0.67 -2.82 13.48
C ALA A 109 -1.49 -1.53 13.33
N GLU A 110 -1.16 -0.68 12.34
CA GLU A 110 -1.93 0.53 12.04
C GLU A 110 -3.28 0.20 11.39
N LEU A 111 -3.32 -0.76 10.47
CA LEU A 111 -4.56 -1.25 9.86
C LEU A 111 -5.53 -1.83 10.92
N ALA A 112 -5.01 -2.56 11.92
CA ALA A 112 -5.82 -3.13 13.00
C ALA A 112 -6.48 -2.07 13.89
N ARG A 113 -5.86 -0.88 14.03
CA ARG A 113 -6.40 0.25 14.79
C ARG A 113 -7.47 1.04 14.03
N ARG A 114 -7.62 0.79 12.73
CA ARG A 114 -8.53 1.52 11.86
C ARG A 114 -9.99 1.22 12.19
N ARG A 115 -10.79 2.30 12.28
CA ARG A 115 -12.25 2.23 12.48
C ARG A 115 -13.08 2.40 11.22
N ARG A 116 -12.53 3.05 10.20
CA ARG A 116 -13.19 3.30 8.90
C ARG A 116 -12.74 2.25 7.87
N PRO A 117 -13.47 2.01 6.78
CA PRO A 117 -12.96 1.22 5.65
C PRO A 117 -11.70 1.87 5.03
N LEU A 118 -10.90 1.08 4.30
CA LEU A 118 -9.81 1.61 3.49
C LEU A 118 -10.32 2.59 2.43
N SER A 119 -9.49 3.59 2.13
CA SER A 119 -9.62 4.30 0.86
C SER A 119 -9.35 3.32 -0.29
N TRP A 120 -9.90 3.58 -1.48
CA TRP A 120 -9.67 2.71 -2.63
C TRP A 120 -8.18 2.50 -2.96
N PRO A 121 -7.32 3.54 -3.00
CA PRO A 121 -5.88 3.35 -3.21
C PRO A 121 -5.19 2.53 -2.11
N ASP A 122 -5.57 2.73 -0.84
CA ASP A 122 -4.99 1.94 0.25
C ASP A 122 -5.49 0.49 0.25
N PHE A 123 -6.71 0.24 -0.23
CA PHE A 123 -7.24 -1.12 -0.43
C PHE A 123 -6.41 -1.86 -1.47
N GLU A 124 -6.22 -1.26 -2.64
CA GLU A 124 -5.38 -1.80 -3.72
C GLU A 124 -3.97 -2.14 -3.20
N ARG A 125 -3.30 -1.18 -2.55
CA ARG A 125 -1.94 -1.39 -2.01
C ARG A 125 -1.88 -2.45 -0.93
N THR A 126 -2.92 -2.58 -0.11
CA THR A 126 -3.01 -3.62 0.93
C THR A 126 -3.19 -4.99 0.33
N MET A 127 -4.00 -5.10 -0.73
CA MET A 127 -4.16 -6.33 -1.50
C MET A 127 -2.87 -6.72 -2.22
N LEU A 128 -2.17 -5.79 -2.88
CA LEU A 128 -0.88 -6.08 -3.50
C LEU A 128 0.21 -6.42 -2.46
N THR A 129 0.16 -5.80 -1.26
CA THR A 129 1.04 -6.18 -0.14
C THR A 129 0.74 -7.60 0.35
N LEU A 130 -0.53 -8.02 0.37
CA LEU A 130 -0.92 -9.40 0.68
C LEU A 130 -0.35 -10.38 -0.36
N VAL A 131 -0.47 -10.07 -1.65
CA VAL A 131 0.13 -10.89 -2.74
C VAL A 131 1.64 -11.04 -2.53
N TYR A 132 2.35 -9.93 -2.30
CA TYR A 132 3.78 -9.96 -2.02
C TYR A 132 4.14 -10.81 -0.80
N ALA A 133 3.40 -10.64 0.31
CA ALA A 133 3.63 -11.40 1.54
C ALA A 133 3.38 -12.90 1.34
N ALA A 134 2.35 -13.28 0.60
CA ALA A 134 2.04 -14.67 0.28
C ALA A 134 3.12 -15.32 -0.61
N GLN A 135 3.60 -14.62 -1.64
CA GLN A 135 4.71 -15.09 -2.47
C GLN A 135 6.02 -15.20 -1.67
N THR A 136 6.25 -14.28 -0.73
CA THR A 136 7.44 -14.33 0.15
C THR A 136 7.34 -15.46 1.16
N LEU A 137 6.16 -15.74 1.71
CA LEU A 137 5.88 -16.89 2.55
C LEU A 137 6.19 -18.21 1.82
N ALA A 138 5.73 -18.36 0.57
CA ALA A 138 5.96 -19.54 -0.24
C ALA A 138 7.47 -19.81 -0.48
N ARG A 139 8.27 -18.74 -0.60
CA ARG A 139 9.74 -18.80 -0.83
C ARG A 139 10.58 -18.80 0.46
N SER A 140 9.96 -18.66 1.64
CA SER A 140 10.70 -18.51 2.91
C SER A 140 11.38 -19.82 3.32
N GLY A 141 12.71 -19.78 3.51
CA GLY A 141 13.52 -20.97 3.77
C GLY A 141 13.51 -21.48 5.22
N SER A 142 13.38 -20.60 6.23
CA SER A 142 13.36 -21.01 7.63
C SER A 142 11.94 -21.09 8.21
N ARG A 143 11.71 -22.03 9.14
CA ARG A 143 10.43 -22.18 9.84
C ARG A 143 9.99 -20.89 10.53
N GLN A 144 10.91 -20.22 11.23
CA GLN A 144 10.63 -18.96 11.93
C GLN A 144 10.20 -17.85 10.94
N GLN A 145 10.86 -17.74 9.78
CA GLN A 145 10.43 -16.78 8.75
C GLN A 145 9.06 -17.13 8.20
N ARG A 146 8.78 -18.41 7.93
CA ARG A 146 7.47 -18.86 7.45
C ARG A 146 6.37 -18.51 8.44
N GLU A 147 6.54 -18.80 9.73
CA GLU A 147 5.57 -18.45 10.78
C GLU A 147 5.34 -16.92 10.84
N ALA A 148 6.41 -16.14 10.76
CA ALA A 148 6.34 -14.69 10.80
C ALA A 148 5.64 -14.08 9.57
N TRP A 149 5.86 -14.63 8.38
CA TRP A 149 5.18 -14.22 7.16
C TRP A 149 3.72 -14.72 7.11
N ALA A 150 3.43 -15.92 7.63
CA ALA A 150 2.07 -16.44 7.73
C ALA A 150 1.19 -15.58 8.64
N ASP A 151 1.73 -15.10 9.76
CA ASP A 151 1.05 -14.13 10.62
C ASP A 151 0.75 -12.82 9.86
N ALA A 152 1.72 -12.27 9.13
CA ALA A 152 1.52 -11.06 8.33
C ALA A 152 0.44 -11.26 7.24
N VAL A 153 0.48 -12.37 6.50
CA VAL A 153 -0.53 -12.74 5.49
C VAL A 153 -1.92 -12.82 6.12
N THR A 154 -2.04 -13.49 7.27
CA THR A 154 -3.30 -13.64 7.98
C THR A 154 -3.87 -12.30 8.41
N GLN A 155 -3.03 -11.41 8.94
CA GLN A 155 -3.44 -10.07 9.37
C GLN A 155 -3.90 -9.21 8.19
N LEU A 156 -3.14 -9.20 7.08
CA LEU A 156 -3.51 -8.47 5.87
C LEU A 156 -4.82 -8.98 5.28
N PHE A 157 -5.00 -10.30 5.20
CA PHE A 157 -6.25 -10.91 4.72
C PHE A 157 -7.45 -10.51 5.58
N ARG A 158 -7.34 -10.55 6.92
CA ARG A 158 -8.42 -10.11 7.83
C ARG A 158 -8.81 -8.66 7.62
N VAL A 159 -7.84 -7.79 7.36
CA VAL A 159 -8.10 -6.37 7.10
C VAL A 159 -8.91 -6.17 5.81
N LEU A 160 -8.53 -6.87 4.74
CA LEU A 160 -9.25 -6.80 3.45
C LEU A 160 -10.64 -7.42 3.57
N GLN A 161 -10.75 -8.58 4.23
CA GLN A 161 -12.04 -9.24 4.45
C GLN A 161 -13.03 -8.32 5.19
N LYS A 162 -12.56 -7.63 6.23
CA LYS A 162 -13.38 -6.67 6.99
C LYS A 162 -13.96 -5.56 6.11
N ASP A 163 -13.23 -5.10 5.10
CA ASP A 163 -13.68 -4.04 4.21
C ASP A 163 -14.59 -4.54 3.08
N LEU A 164 -14.56 -5.85 2.78
CA LEU A 164 -15.41 -6.50 1.78
C LEU A 164 -16.74 -7.00 2.37
N THR A 165 -16.80 -7.27 3.68
CA THR A 165 -18.04 -7.69 4.33
C THR A 165 -18.91 -6.49 4.68
N PRO A 166 -20.19 -6.45 4.25
CA PRO A 166 -21.12 -5.42 4.73
C PRO A 166 -21.26 -5.51 6.25
N SER A 167 -21.22 -4.36 6.92
CA SER A 167 -21.45 -4.26 8.38
C SER A 167 -22.90 -4.49 8.76
#